data_AF-A0A5A5T9B4-F1
#
_entry.id   AF-A0A5A5T9B4-F1
#
_cell.length_a   1.000
_cell.length_b   1.000
_cell.length_c   1.000
_cell.angle_alpha   90.00
_cell.angle_beta   90.00
_cell.angle_gamma   90.00
#
_symmetry.space_group_name_H-M   'P 1'
#
loop_
_entity.id
_entity.type
_entity.pdbx_description
1 polymer ?
#
loop_
_entity_poly.entity_id
_entity_poly.type
_entity_poly.pdbx_seq_one_letter_code
_entity_poly.pdbx_strand_id
1 'polypeptide(L)'
;MEQNMGQTDKLPLKPPTLSPTGKRPKNAGVAPLWISTIAALLFGALYAILPEWITVGPSWILLVIELIIILPGTIAYWLNHPFSIRTNRILAFVLLGIITVSLISGIVLLVVTLPQRQQGIQAIGLLRTGTLLYLCNILVFALWYWEIDGDGPHKRFQAGHQASDFLFPQQIDGNSWGWAPHFVDYLFLAFTGATALSPTDTYPLTRPAKCLMMIEAIIAMTILTILIGRAINIV
;
A
#
# COMPACT_ATOMS: atom_id res chain seq x y z
N MET A 1 -30.95 16.24 60.78
CA MET A 1 -31.51 17.31 59.93
C MET A 1 -30.30 18.05 59.37
N GLU A 2 -29.97 18.17 58.09
CA GLU A 2 -30.49 17.80 56.77
C GLU A 2 -29.29 17.99 55.81
N GLN A 3 -28.87 16.98 55.05
CA GLN A 3 -28.93 16.92 53.58
C GLN A 3 -28.67 18.21 52.77
N ASN A 4 -27.59 18.19 51.99
CA ASN A 4 -27.48 18.62 50.57
C ASN A 4 -26.04 18.26 50.13
N MET A 5 -25.73 17.17 49.43
CA MET A 5 -26.16 16.67 48.12
C MET A 5 -26.15 17.72 46.99
N GLY A 6 -25.09 17.65 46.18
CA GLY A 6 -25.15 18.00 44.76
C GLY A 6 -24.37 19.24 44.33
N GLN A 7 -23.13 19.05 43.86
CA GLN A 7 -22.84 19.43 42.48
C GLN A 7 -21.60 18.70 41.96
N THR A 8 -21.85 17.97 40.88
CA THR A 8 -20.92 17.19 40.09
C THR A 8 -19.83 18.06 39.50
N ASP A 9 -18.59 17.59 39.62
CA ASP A 9 -17.46 17.98 38.78
C ASP A 9 -17.89 17.94 37.31
N LYS A 10 -18.20 19.11 36.76
CA LYS A 10 -18.27 19.34 35.32
C LYS A 10 -17.15 20.28 34.96
N LEU A 11 -15.93 19.73 34.89
CA LEU A 11 -14.88 20.31 34.06
C LEU A 11 -15.46 20.44 32.65
N PRO A 12 -15.58 21.65 32.08
CA PRO A 12 -15.88 21.76 30.67
C PRO A 12 -14.69 21.16 29.92
N LEU A 13 -14.90 20.02 29.25
CA LEU A 13 -14.00 19.50 28.23
C LEU A 13 -13.95 20.54 27.10
N LYS A 14 -13.11 21.55 27.30
CA LYS A 14 -12.67 22.44 26.24
C LYS A 14 -11.86 21.56 25.28
N PRO A 15 -12.24 21.45 24.00
CA PRO A 15 -11.39 20.75 23.04
C PRO A 15 -10.01 21.41 23.08
N PRO A 16 -8.90 20.65 23.00
CA PRO A 16 -7.58 21.22 23.04
C PRO A 16 -7.49 22.30 21.97
N THR A 17 -7.39 23.55 22.41
CA THR A 17 -7.13 24.69 21.55
C THR A 17 -5.75 24.46 20.96
N LEU A 18 -5.69 24.13 19.67
CA LEU A 18 -4.46 24.04 18.90
C LEU A 18 -3.72 25.37 19.04
N SER A 19 -2.73 25.41 19.92
CA SER A 19 -1.76 26.50 19.99
C SER A 19 -1.01 26.55 18.66
N PRO A 20 -1.02 27.69 17.93
CA PRO A 20 -0.41 27.80 16.59
C PRO A 20 1.12 27.93 16.64
N THR A 21 1.77 27.40 17.68
CA THR A 21 3.18 27.63 18.01
C THR A 21 4.02 26.35 18.03
N GLY A 22 3.61 25.32 17.29
CA GLY A 22 4.53 24.26 16.87
C GLY A 22 5.33 24.75 15.68
N LYS A 23 6.61 25.09 15.87
CA LYS A 23 7.54 25.39 14.77
C LYS A 23 7.45 24.24 13.77
N ARG A 24 6.96 24.51 12.55
CA ARG A 24 6.97 23.52 11.46
C ARG A 24 8.42 23.01 11.30
N PRO A 25 8.67 21.71 11.36
CA PRO A 25 10.02 21.18 11.11
C PRO A 25 10.47 21.67 9.74
N LYS A 26 11.57 22.42 9.71
CA LYS A 26 12.08 23.12 8.50
C LYS A 26 12.44 22.18 7.33
N ASN A 27 12.39 20.87 7.54
CA ASN A 27 12.89 19.84 6.62
C ASN A 27 11.84 18.81 6.19
N ALA A 28 10.58 18.93 6.62
CA ALA A 28 9.54 18.02 6.15
C ALA A 28 9.17 18.42 4.71
N GLY A 29 9.95 18.01 3.72
CA GLY A 29 9.55 18.11 2.32
C GLY A 29 8.34 17.21 2.04
N VAL A 30 7.64 17.45 0.92
CA VAL A 30 6.70 16.44 0.40
C VAL A 30 7.51 15.17 0.15
N ALA A 31 7.11 14.08 0.79
CA ALA A 31 7.83 12.81 0.67
C ALA A 31 8.02 12.45 -0.83
N PRO A 32 9.19 11.94 -1.22
CA PRO A 32 9.57 11.78 -2.62
C PRO A 32 8.61 10.85 -3.37
N LEU A 33 7.75 11.45 -4.19
CA LEU A 33 6.74 10.75 -5.02
C LEU A 33 7.36 9.80 -6.04
N TRP A 34 8.64 9.99 -6.40
CA TRP A 34 9.34 9.14 -7.36
C TRP A 34 9.51 7.70 -6.87
N ILE A 35 9.55 7.46 -5.55
CA ILE A 35 9.72 6.12 -4.99
C ILE A 35 8.47 5.26 -5.24
N SER A 36 7.26 5.82 -5.07
CA SER A 36 6.03 5.09 -5.38
C SER A 36 5.89 4.86 -6.89
N THR A 37 6.35 5.79 -7.72
CA THR A 37 6.43 5.58 -9.18
C THR A 37 7.36 4.43 -9.54
N ILE A 38 8.54 4.33 -8.91
CA ILE A 38 9.44 3.20 -9.12
C ILE A 38 8.80 1.89 -8.66
N ALA A 39 8.08 1.89 -7.53
CA ALA A 39 7.39 0.70 -7.06
C ALA A 39 6.28 0.24 -8.04
N ALA A 40 5.52 1.17 -8.62
CA ALA A 40 4.56 0.86 -9.67
C ALA A 40 5.25 0.26 -10.91
N LEU A 41 6.31 0.89 -11.41
CA LEU A 41 7.08 0.37 -12.55
C LEU A 41 7.73 -0.99 -12.26
N LEU A 42 8.18 -1.20 -11.01
CA LEU A 42 8.71 -2.48 -10.57
C LEU A 42 7.63 -3.55 -10.60
N PHE A 43 6.41 -3.24 -10.18
CA PHE A 43 5.28 -4.15 -10.34
C PHE A 43 5.06 -4.50 -11.82
N GLY A 44 4.99 -3.52 -12.72
CA GLY A 44 4.84 -3.79 -14.16
C GLY A 44 5.97 -4.63 -14.74
N ALA A 45 7.21 -4.40 -14.30
CA ALA A 45 8.37 -5.18 -14.72
C ALA A 45 8.29 -6.64 -14.23
N LEU A 46 7.91 -6.85 -12.97
CA LEU A 46 7.66 -8.20 -12.44
C LEU A 46 6.50 -8.88 -13.15
N TYR A 47 5.43 -8.13 -13.44
CA TYR A 47 4.27 -8.63 -14.17
C TYR A 47 4.62 -9.03 -15.61
N ALA A 48 5.48 -8.26 -16.30
CA ALA A 48 5.94 -8.58 -17.65
C ALA A 48 6.74 -9.90 -17.73
N ILE A 49 7.40 -10.28 -16.63
CA ILE A 49 8.14 -11.55 -16.51
C ILE A 49 7.21 -12.74 -16.26
N LEU A 50 5.96 -12.50 -15.84
CA LEU A 50 4.98 -13.57 -15.63
C LEU A 50 4.71 -14.30 -16.94
N PRO A 51 4.49 -15.62 -16.88
CA PRO A 51 4.18 -16.39 -18.07
C PRO A 51 2.75 -16.09 -18.56
N GLU A 52 2.56 -16.11 -19.88
CA GLU A 52 1.31 -15.67 -20.53
C GLU A 52 0.04 -16.43 -20.11
N TRP A 53 0.17 -17.63 -19.56
CA TRP A 53 -0.97 -18.42 -19.07
C TRP A 53 -1.54 -17.91 -17.73
N ILE A 54 -0.84 -16.99 -17.06
CA ILE A 54 -1.30 -16.31 -15.82
C ILE A 54 -1.63 -14.84 -16.08
N THR A 55 -1.32 -14.30 -17.25
CA THR A 55 -1.63 -12.91 -17.58
C THR A 55 -2.87 -12.84 -18.48
N VAL A 56 -3.66 -11.78 -18.31
CA VAL A 56 -4.79 -11.51 -19.22
C VAL A 56 -4.23 -10.77 -20.43
N GLY A 57 -3.90 -11.52 -21.48
CA GLY A 57 -3.22 -10.99 -22.66
C GLY A 57 -1.70 -10.92 -22.51
N PRO A 58 -0.99 -10.29 -23.47
CA PRO A 58 0.46 -10.15 -23.41
C PRO A 58 0.94 -9.43 -22.15
N SER A 59 1.85 -10.06 -21.41
CA SER A 59 2.31 -9.61 -20.09
C SER A 59 2.93 -8.20 -20.09
N TRP A 60 3.55 -7.79 -21.20
CA TRP A 60 4.18 -6.48 -21.36
C TRP A 60 3.19 -5.32 -21.55
N ILE A 61 1.93 -5.59 -21.90
CA ILE A 61 0.93 -4.53 -22.11
C ILE A 61 0.71 -3.73 -20.83
N LEU A 62 0.74 -4.38 -19.68
CA LEU A 62 0.53 -3.72 -18.40
C LEU A 62 1.62 -2.67 -18.14
N LEU A 63 2.90 -3.05 -18.35
CA LEU A 63 4.04 -2.13 -18.27
C LEU A 63 3.87 -0.93 -19.22
N VAL A 64 3.39 -1.17 -20.44
CA VAL A 64 3.14 -0.09 -21.41
C VAL A 64 2.03 0.84 -20.95
N ILE A 65 0.94 0.30 -20.40
CA ILE A 65 -0.16 1.09 -19.82
C ILE A 65 0.34 1.94 -18.65
N GLU A 66 1.14 1.36 -17.76
CA GLU A 66 1.76 2.09 -16.64
C GLU A 66 2.60 3.26 -17.14
N LEU A 67 3.47 3.01 -18.13
CA LEU A 67 4.29 4.05 -18.75
C LEU A 67 3.43 5.15 -19.38
N ILE A 68 2.36 4.79 -20.10
CA ILE A 68 1.45 5.77 -20.72
C ILE A 68 0.76 6.65 -19.67
N ILE A 69 0.42 6.10 -18.51
CA ILE A 69 -0.24 6.86 -17.43
C ILE A 69 0.76 7.71 -16.65
N ILE A 70 1.96 7.18 -16.37
CA ILE A 70 2.99 7.84 -15.55
C ILE A 70 3.74 8.92 -16.33
N LEU A 71 4.16 8.64 -17.57
CA LEU A 71 5.06 9.51 -18.35
C LEU A 71 4.50 10.92 -18.57
N PRO A 72 3.23 11.15 -18.91
CA PRO A 72 2.71 12.49 -19.08
C PRO A 72 2.83 13.32 -17.80
N GLY A 73 2.57 12.71 -16.63
CA GLY A 73 2.69 13.38 -15.34
C GLY A 73 4.14 13.72 -14.98
N THR A 74 5.08 12.80 -15.23
CA THR A 74 6.50 13.04 -14.95
C THR A 74 7.11 14.05 -15.91
N ILE A 75 6.77 14.00 -17.20
CA ILE A 75 7.20 14.99 -18.21
C ILE A 75 6.64 16.37 -17.87
N ALA A 76 5.35 16.46 -17.54
CA ALA A 76 4.72 17.72 -17.15
C ALA A 76 5.38 18.34 -15.91
N TYR A 77 5.77 17.51 -14.92
CA TYR A 77 6.53 17.95 -13.76
C TYR A 77 7.93 18.48 -14.14
N TRP A 78 8.67 17.75 -14.98
CA TRP A 78 9.99 18.17 -15.47
C TRP A 78 9.95 19.48 -16.27
N LEU A 79 8.87 19.71 -17.02
CA LEU A 79 8.65 20.93 -17.79
C LEU A 79 8.11 22.10 -16.94
N ASN A 80 8.07 21.97 -15.60
CA ASN A 80 7.51 22.96 -14.68
C ASN A 80 6.03 23.31 -14.92
N HIS A 81 5.27 22.41 -15.56
CA HIS A 81 3.84 22.51 -15.78
C HIS A 81 3.09 21.32 -15.14
N PRO A 82 3.18 21.14 -13.80
CA PRO A 82 2.58 19.98 -13.16
C PRO A 82 1.07 19.96 -13.34
N PHE A 83 0.52 18.76 -13.50
CA PHE A 83 -0.93 18.58 -13.46
C PHE A 83 -1.52 18.99 -12.11
N SER A 84 -2.82 19.30 -12.11
CA SER A 84 -3.54 19.55 -10.86
C SER A 84 -3.44 18.34 -9.93
N ILE A 85 -3.33 18.60 -8.63
CA ILE A 85 -3.25 17.58 -7.57
C ILE A 85 -4.41 16.57 -7.69
N ARG A 86 -5.61 17.03 -8.07
CA ARG A 86 -6.78 16.17 -8.30
C ARG A 86 -6.57 15.21 -9.47
N THR A 87 -6.06 15.71 -10.60
CA THR A 87 -5.79 14.91 -11.80
C THR A 87 -4.74 13.84 -11.50
N ASN A 88 -3.65 14.21 -10.84
CA ASN A 88 -2.61 13.24 -10.48
C ASN A 88 -3.15 12.16 -9.53
N ARG A 89 -4.02 12.53 -8.59
CA ARG A 89 -4.67 11.58 -7.67
C ARG A 89 -5.62 10.63 -8.40
N ILE A 90 -6.40 11.12 -9.37
CA ILE A 90 -7.27 10.27 -10.20
C ILE A 90 -6.43 9.29 -11.02
N LEU A 91 -5.36 9.76 -11.68
CA LEU A 91 -4.46 8.90 -12.45
C LEU A 91 -3.81 7.83 -11.58
N ALA A 92 -3.37 8.19 -10.37
CA ALA A 92 -2.81 7.23 -9.41
C ALA A 92 -3.82 6.15 -9.01
N PHE A 93 -5.07 6.51 -8.70
CA PHE A 93 -6.12 5.53 -8.38
C PHE A 93 -6.52 4.67 -9.58
N VAL A 94 -6.58 5.25 -10.78
CA VAL A 94 -6.85 4.49 -12.02
C VAL A 94 -5.75 3.46 -12.25
N LEU A 95 -4.48 3.89 -12.18
CA LEU A 95 -3.32 3.01 -12.31
C LEU A 95 -3.35 1.89 -11.27
N LEU A 96 -3.55 2.25 -10.01
CA LEU A 96 -3.58 1.31 -8.90
C LEU A 96 -4.74 0.32 -9.03
N GLY A 97 -5.90 0.76 -9.52
CA GLY A 97 -7.03 -0.09 -9.84
C GLY A 97 -6.69 -1.11 -10.93
N ILE A 98 -6.07 -0.67 -12.03
CA ILE A 98 -5.63 -1.56 -13.12
C ILE A 98 -4.63 -2.60 -12.60
N ILE A 99 -3.59 -2.15 -11.91
CA ILE A 99 -2.55 -2.99 -11.27
C ILE A 99 -3.18 -4.05 -10.35
N THR A 100 -4.15 -3.65 -9.52
CA THR A 100 -4.83 -4.55 -8.58
C THR A 100 -5.68 -5.59 -9.30
N VAL A 101 -6.44 -5.19 -10.32
CA VAL A 101 -7.24 -6.11 -11.14
C VAL A 101 -6.32 -7.12 -11.82
N SER A 102 -5.22 -6.68 -12.43
CA SER A 102 -4.24 -7.55 -13.07
C SER A 102 -3.62 -8.57 -12.10
N LEU A 103 -3.29 -8.14 -10.87
CA LEU A 103 -2.81 -9.02 -9.81
C LEU A 103 -3.86 -10.08 -9.44
N ILE A 104 -5.10 -9.66 -9.15
CA ILE A 104 -6.19 -10.57 -8.78
C ILE A 104 -6.48 -11.57 -9.91
N SER A 105 -6.52 -11.11 -11.17
CA SER A 105 -6.68 -12.01 -12.32
C SER A 105 -5.55 -13.03 -12.39
N GLY A 106 -4.30 -12.63 -12.15
CA GLY A 106 -3.17 -13.55 -12.13
C GLY A 106 -3.27 -14.60 -11.03
N ILE A 107 -3.70 -14.21 -9.83
CA ILE A 107 -3.91 -15.14 -8.72
C ILE A 107 -5.06 -16.11 -9.02
N VAL A 108 -6.18 -15.61 -9.55
CA VAL A 108 -7.32 -16.47 -9.93
C VAL A 108 -6.91 -17.46 -11.01
N LEU A 109 -6.17 -17.02 -12.03
CA LEU A 109 -5.65 -17.90 -13.08
C LEU A 109 -4.68 -18.93 -12.49
N LEU A 110 -3.80 -18.56 -11.58
CA LEU A 110 -2.92 -19.50 -10.89
C LEU A 110 -3.73 -20.60 -10.17
N VAL A 111 -4.77 -20.22 -9.42
CA VAL A 111 -5.63 -21.16 -8.67
C VAL A 111 -6.38 -22.10 -9.62
N VAL A 112 -6.98 -21.57 -10.68
CA VAL A 112 -7.81 -22.35 -11.62
C VAL A 112 -6.99 -23.27 -12.53
N THR A 113 -5.77 -22.86 -12.89
CA THR A 113 -4.88 -23.64 -13.76
C THR A 113 -4.00 -24.65 -13.02
N LEU A 114 -4.02 -24.60 -11.68
CA LEU A 114 -3.24 -25.47 -10.81
C LEU A 114 -3.54 -26.99 -11.02
N PRO A 115 -4.81 -27.43 -11.16
CA PRO A 115 -5.14 -28.84 -11.35
C PRO A 115 -4.58 -29.44 -12.66
N GLN A 116 -4.49 -28.66 -13.73
CA GLN A 116 -4.05 -29.15 -15.04
C GLN A 116 -2.53 -29.29 -15.15
N ARG A 117 -1.76 -28.69 -14.22
CA ARG A 117 -0.29 -28.53 -14.31
C ARG A 117 0.49 -29.34 -13.26
N GLN A 118 0.04 -30.55 -12.96
CA GLN A 118 0.61 -31.40 -11.89
C GLN A 118 1.89 -32.18 -12.28
N GLN A 119 2.37 -32.09 -13.53
CA GLN A 119 3.52 -32.88 -14.01
C GLN A 119 4.86 -32.24 -13.56
N GLY A 120 5.74 -33.02 -12.93
CA GLY A 120 6.89 -32.54 -12.12
C GLY A 120 7.83 -31.50 -12.74
N ILE A 121 8.06 -31.49 -14.06
CA ILE A 121 8.90 -30.49 -14.75
C ILE A 121 8.27 -29.08 -14.69
N GLN A 122 6.94 -28.98 -14.52
CA GLN A 122 6.21 -27.71 -14.44
C GLN A 122 6.24 -27.10 -13.03
N ALA A 123 6.62 -27.87 -12.00
CA ALA A 123 6.49 -27.46 -10.60
C ALA A 123 7.44 -26.31 -10.21
N ILE A 124 8.67 -26.29 -10.75
CA ILE A 124 9.62 -25.18 -10.54
C ILE A 124 9.10 -23.86 -11.17
N GLY A 125 8.42 -23.96 -12.32
CA GLY A 125 7.79 -22.82 -12.98
C GLY A 125 6.62 -22.25 -12.18
N LEU A 126 5.83 -23.12 -11.53
CA LEU A 126 4.75 -22.72 -10.63
C LEU A 126 5.30 -22.00 -9.38
N LEU A 127 6.38 -22.50 -8.77
CA LEU A 127 7.03 -21.84 -7.63
C LEU A 127 7.54 -20.45 -7.99
N ARG A 128 8.26 -20.33 -9.12
CA ARG A 128 8.73 -19.03 -9.62
C ARG A 128 7.56 -18.07 -9.81
N THR A 129 6.49 -18.53 -10.46
CA THR A 129 5.33 -17.69 -10.74
C THR A 129 4.57 -17.28 -9.49
N GLY A 130 4.37 -18.22 -8.55
CA GLY A 130 3.76 -17.92 -7.25
C GLY A 130 4.59 -16.92 -6.44
N THR A 131 5.92 -17.05 -6.46
CA THR A 131 6.84 -16.09 -5.81
C THR A 131 6.74 -14.70 -6.43
N LEU A 132 6.67 -14.60 -7.77
CA LEU A 132 6.48 -13.32 -8.45
C LEU A 132 5.14 -12.68 -8.06
N LEU A 133 4.05 -13.44 -8.06
CA LEU A 133 2.73 -12.94 -7.64
C LEU A 133 2.72 -12.53 -6.16
N TYR A 134 3.45 -13.23 -5.30
CA TYR A 134 3.61 -12.86 -3.89
C TYR A 134 4.31 -11.50 -3.74
N LEU A 135 5.42 -11.28 -4.46
CA LEU A 135 6.12 -9.99 -4.46
C LEU A 135 5.25 -8.87 -5.04
N CYS A 136 4.53 -9.14 -6.13
CA CYS A 136 3.57 -8.22 -6.71
C CYS A 136 2.49 -7.83 -5.70
N ASN A 137 1.96 -8.78 -4.94
CA ASN A 137 0.98 -8.52 -3.88
C ASN A 137 1.47 -7.48 -2.87
N ILE A 138 2.69 -7.66 -2.35
CA ILE A 138 3.31 -6.73 -1.40
C ILE A 138 3.43 -5.32 -2.01
N LEU A 139 3.85 -5.21 -3.27
CA LEU A 139 3.98 -3.91 -3.95
C LEU A 139 2.62 -3.22 -4.12
N VAL A 140 1.59 -3.96 -4.56
CA VAL A 140 0.24 -3.41 -4.77
C VAL A 140 -0.35 -2.89 -3.47
N PHE A 141 -0.25 -3.65 -2.38
CA PHE A 141 -0.78 -3.21 -1.10
C PHE A 141 0.04 -2.08 -0.49
N ALA A 142 1.36 -2.06 -0.67
CA ALA A 142 2.19 -0.91 -0.30
C ALA A 142 1.76 0.38 -1.02
N LEU A 143 1.46 0.30 -2.33
CA LEU A 143 0.93 1.41 -3.12
C LEU A 143 -0.45 1.86 -2.64
N TRP A 144 -1.34 0.92 -2.29
CA TRP A 144 -2.63 1.26 -1.69
C TRP A 144 -2.51 1.94 -0.34
N TYR A 145 -1.65 1.45 0.56
CA TYR A 145 -1.43 2.09 1.85
C TYR A 145 -0.85 3.50 1.68
N TRP A 146 0.07 3.67 0.73
CA TRP A 146 0.64 4.96 0.38
C TRP A 146 -0.41 5.98 -0.12
N GLU A 147 -1.36 5.56 -0.97
CA GLU A 147 -2.35 6.47 -1.56
C GLU A 147 -3.57 6.73 -0.66
N ILE A 148 -3.96 5.77 0.18
CA ILE A 148 -5.07 5.95 1.12
C ILE A 148 -4.65 6.84 2.29
N ASP A 149 -3.47 6.60 2.86
CA ASP A 149 -3.10 7.23 4.13
C ASP A 149 -2.98 8.75 4.03
N GLY A 150 -3.61 9.47 4.95
CA GLY A 150 -3.56 10.93 4.98
C GLY A 150 -4.16 11.56 3.72
N ASP A 151 -5.03 10.82 3.03
CA ASP A 151 -5.78 11.30 1.88
C ASP A 151 -4.82 11.64 0.69
N GLY A 152 -3.67 10.95 0.66
CA GLY A 152 -2.58 11.09 -0.31
C GLY A 152 -1.45 12.04 0.14
N PRO A 153 -0.27 11.99 -0.50
CA PRO A 153 0.97 12.62 0.01
C PRO A 153 0.87 14.15 0.18
N HIS A 154 0.14 14.82 -0.71
CA HIS A 154 0.00 16.27 -0.68
C HIS A 154 -0.87 16.76 0.48
N LYS A 155 -1.96 16.04 0.78
CA LYS A 155 -2.84 16.36 1.91
C LYS A 155 -2.19 15.96 3.25
N ARG A 156 -1.45 14.85 3.27
CA ARG A 156 -0.64 14.41 4.42
C ARG A 156 0.39 15.47 4.84
N PHE A 157 1.06 16.10 3.86
CA PHE A 157 1.97 17.21 4.11
C PHE A 157 1.26 18.43 4.73
N GLN A 158 0.08 18.80 4.21
CA GLN A 158 -0.71 19.93 4.74
C GLN A 158 -1.23 19.68 6.16
N ALA A 159 -1.53 18.43 6.51
CA ALA A 159 -1.94 18.01 7.85
C ALA A 159 -0.76 17.87 8.84
N GLY A 160 0.48 18.15 8.42
CA GLY A 160 1.66 18.08 9.28
C GLY A 160 2.07 16.66 9.66
N HIS A 161 1.78 15.66 8.80
CA HIS A 161 2.11 14.25 9.03
C HIS A 161 1.56 13.68 10.35
N GLN A 162 0.39 14.14 10.78
CA GLN A 162 -0.36 13.48 11.86
C GLN A 162 -0.97 12.17 11.34
N ALA A 163 -1.13 11.19 12.23
CA ALA A 163 -1.72 9.90 11.89
C ALA A 163 -3.18 10.09 11.42
N SER A 164 -3.51 9.49 10.28
CA SER A 164 -4.84 9.56 9.66
C SER A 164 -5.44 8.17 9.54
N ASP A 165 -4.87 7.33 8.67
CA ASP A 165 -5.37 5.99 8.39
C ASP A 165 -4.50 4.92 9.04
N PHE A 166 -3.20 5.19 9.11
CA PHE A 166 -2.23 4.40 9.87
C PHE A 166 -1.55 5.24 10.95
N LEU A 167 -1.39 4.65 12.13
CA LEU A 167 -0.61 5.20 13.21
C LEU A 167 0.72 4.45 13.27
N PHE A 168 1.78 5.09 12.78
CA PHE A 168 3.14 4.58 12.91
C PHE A 168 3.69 4.83 14.33
N PRO A 169 4.63 4.01 14.83
CA PRO A 169 5.22 4.18 16.16
C PRO A 169 5.78 5.57 16.43
N GLN A 170 6.40 6.17 15.42
CA GLN A 170 7.00 7.50 15.47
C GLN A 170 5.97 8.62 15.66
N GLN A 171 4.69 8.33 15.44
CA GLN A 171 3.58 9.28 15.57
C GLN A 171 2.83 9.15 16.91
N ILE A 172 3.12 8.15 17.75
CA ILE A 172 2.42 7.91 19.03
C ILE A 172 2.52 9.13 19.96
N ASP A 173 3.70 9.76 20.05
CA ASP A 173 3.94 10.95 20.87
C ASP A 173 3.50 12.27 20.18
N GLY A 174 2.49 12.20 19.33
CA GLY A 174 1.94 13.36 18.61
C GLY A 174 2.86 13.92 17.51
N ASN A 175 3.78 13.10 16.99
CA ASN A 175 4.78 13.46 15.97
C ASN A 175 5.64 14.70 16.36
N SER A 176 6.11 14.72 17.60
CA SER A 176 6.89 15.83 18.20
C SER A 176 8.20 16.17 17.46
N TRP A 177 8.78 15.19 16.77
CA TRP A 177 10.03 15.33 16.01
C TRP A 177 9.82 15.69 14.53
N GLY A 178 8.57 15.79 14.08
CA GLY A 178 8.26 16.16 12.70
C GLY A 178 8.62 15.08 11.68
N TRP A 179 8.53 13.81 12.09
CA TRP A 179 8.73 12.66 11.22
C TRP A 179 7.68 12.62 10.11
N ALA A 180 8.08 12.16 8.93
CA ALA A 180 7.21 12.03 7.77
C ALA A 180 7.28 10.58 7.25
N PRO A 181 6.14 9.90 7.06
CA PRO A 181 6.13 8.56 6.50
C PRO A 181 6.54 8.61 5.02
N HIS A 182 7.50 7.76 4.67
CA HIS A 182 8.00 7.54 3.32
C HIS A 182 7.39 6.26 2.74
N PHE A 183 7.46 6.10 1.42
CA PHE A 183 6.92 4.91 0.76
C PHE A 183 7.48 3.59 1.34
N VAL A 184 8.75 3.59 1.75
CA VAL A 184 9.41 2.42 2.35
C VAL A 184 8.72 1.98 3.65
N ASP A 185 8.15 2.90 4.43
CA ASP A 185 7.43 2.56 5.67
C ASP A 185 6.14 1.78 5.35
N TYR A 186 5.47 2.10 4.24
CA TYR A 186 4.29 1.37 3.76
C TYR A 186 4.67 0.05 3.08
N LEU A 187 5.81 0.00 2.40
CA LEU A 187 6.35 -1.24 1.86
C LEU A 187 6.69 -2.22 2.98
N PHE A 188 7.30 -1.72 4.06
CA PHE A 188 7.54 -2.50 5.27
C PHE A 188 6.22 -2.98 5.91
N LEU A 189 5.21 -2.10 6.01
CA LEU A 189 3.87 -2.46 6.49
C LEU A 189 3.20 -3.57 5.65
N ALA A 190 3.26 -3.47 4.32
CA ALA A 190 2.71 -4.50 3.42
C ALA A 190 3.50 -5.81 3.51
N PHE A 191 4.83 -5.73 3.53
CA PHE A 191 5.69 -6.92 3.67
C PHE A 191 5.39 -7.67 4.98
N THR A 192 5.29 -6.95 6.08
CA THR A 192 4.99 -7.50 7.40
C THR A 192 3.57 -8.05 7.50
N GLY A 193 2.59 -7.34 6.91
CA GLY A 193 1.21 -7.80 6.80
C GLY A 193 1.08 -9.10 5.98
N ALA A 194 1.74 -9.17 4.83
CA ALA A 194 1.71 -10.32 3.92
C ALA A 194 2.49 -11.54 4.44
N THR A 195 3.53 -11.34 5.25
CA THR A 195 4.30 -12.45 5.86
C THR A 195 3.68 -12.94 7.16
N ALA A 196 2.85 -12.12 7.82
CA ALA A 196 2.34 -12.35 9.18
C ALA A 196 3.46 -12.55 10.23
N LEU A 197 4.70 -12.15 9.90
CA LEU A 197 5.88 -12.24 10.76
C LEU A 197 6.34 -10.81 11.06
N SER A 198 5.79 -10.18 12.10
CA SER A 198 6.16 -8.81 12.45
C SER A 198 5.87 -8.45 13.90
N PRO A 199 6.66 -7.53 14.49
CA PRO A 199 6.16 -6.69 15.58
C PRO A 199 5.03 -5.82 15.02
N THR A 200 3.80 -6.01 15.50
CA THR A 200 2.62 -5.24 15.08
C THR A 200 2.68 -3.83 15.65
N ASP A 201 3.50 -2.99 15.03
CA ASP A 201 3.84 -1.67 15.55
C ASP A 201 3.02 -0.53 14.91
N THR A 202 2.42 -0.78 13.73
CA THR A 202 1.56 0.19 13.03
C THR A 202 0.09 -0.17 13.20
N TYR A 203 -0.72 0.73 13.75
CA TYR A 203 -2.14 0.49 13.97
C TYR A 203 -3.01 1.05 12.83
N PRO A 204 -3.90 0.25 12.21
CA PRO A 204 -4.89 0.78 11.28
C PRO A 204 -6.02 1.49 12.03
N LEU A 205 -6.13 2.80 11.85
CA LEU A 205 -7.12 3.64 12.53
C LEU A 205 -8.48 3.61 11.83
N THR A 206 -8.49 3.63 10.50
CA THR A 206 -9.72 3.73 9.71
C THR A 206 -10.27 2.37 9.29
N ARG A 207 -11.59 2.30 9.10
CA ARG A 207 -12.28 1.11 8.59
C ARG A 207 -11.74 0.62 7.23
N PRO A 208 -11.54 1.48 6.21
CA PRO A 208 -10.98 1.04 4.93
C PRO A 208 -9.56 0.45 5.08
N ALA A 209 -8.70 1.05 5.90
CA ALA A 209 -7.36 0.51 6.17
C ALA A 209 -7.43 -0.91 6.74
N LYS A 210 -8.33 -1.16 7.71
CA LYS A 210 -8.56 -2.50 8.27
C LYS A 210 -9.01 -3.51 7.21
N CYS A 211 -9.99 -3.15 6.38
CA CYS A 211 -10.46 -4.03 5.31
C CYS A 211 -9.34 -4.35 4.31
N LEU A 212 -8.54 -3.35 3.96
CA LEU A 212 -7.45 -3.52 3.00
C LEU A 212 -6.37 -4.48 3.53
N MET A 213 -5.99 -4.35 4.81
CA MET A 213 -5.08 -5.29 5.48
C MET A 213 -5.66 -6.71 5.56
N MET A 214 -6.97 -6.86 5.80
CA MET A 214 -7.61 -8.17 5.77
C MET A 214 -7.55 -8.82 4.38
N ILE A 215 -7.80 -8.05 3.32
CA ILE A 215 -7.74 -8.54 1.94
C ILE A 215 -6.31 -8.94 1.58
N GLU A 216 -5.32 -8.11 1.92
CA GLU A 216 -3.89 -8.43 1.73
C GLU A 216 -3.54 -9.77 2.36
N ALA A 217 -3.90 -9.96 3.64
CA ALA A 217 -3.60 -11.17 4.38
C ALA A 217 -4.25 -12.42 3.75
N ILE A 218 -5.51 -12.33 3.30
CA ILE A 218 -6.21 -13.43 2.62
C ILE A 218 -5.49 -13.80 1.32
N ILE A 219 -5.11 -12.81 0.51
CA ILE A 219 -4.40 -13.05 -0.74
C ILE A 219 -3.02 -13.65 -0.49
N ALA A 220 -2.25 -13.07 0.42
CA ALA A 220 -0.91 -13.54 0.77
C ALA A 220 -0.94 -14.99 1.29
N MET A 221 -1.87 -15.31 2.19
CA MET A 221 -2.07 -16.68 2.68
C MET A 221 -2.44 -17.66 1.57
N THR A 222 -3.28 -17.25 0.62
CA THR A 222 -3.64 -18.09 -0.53
C THR A 222 -2.41 -18.43 -1.36
N ILE A 223 -1.58 -17.42 -1.69
CA ILE A 223 -0.36 -17.62 -2.49
C ILE A 223 0.64 -18.49 -1.72
N LEU A 224 0.89 -18.21 -0.45
CA LEU A 224 1.83 -18.98 0.38
C LEU A 224 1.41 -20.44 0.54
N THR A 225 0.12 -20.70 0.75
CA THR A 225 -0.41 -22.07 0.84
C THR A 225 -0.14 -22.87 -0.43
N ILE A 226 -0.39 -22.26 -1.59
CA ILE A 226 -0.08 -22.87 -2.89
C ILE A 226 1.41 -23.11 -3.04
N LEU A 227 2.24 -22.14 -2.67
CA LEU A 227 3.70 -22.21 -2.79
C LEU A 227 4.25 -23.38 -1.95
N ILE A 228 3.84 -23.48 -0.69
CA ILE A 228 4.25 -24.54 0.24
C ILE A 228 3.79 -25.90 -0.27
N GLY A 229 2.52 -26.02 -0.67
CA GLY A 229 2.00 -27.28 -1.21
C GLY A 229 2.74 -27.74 -2.46
N ARG A 230 3.19 -26.80 -3.31
CA ARG A 230 4.00 -27.12 -4.50
C ARG A 230 5.44 -27.43 -4.15
N ALA A 231 6.05 -26.74 -3.19
CA ALA A 231 7.42 -27.02 -2.75
C ALA A 231 7.55 -28.45 -2.19
N ILE A 232 6.57 -28.89 -1.39
CA ILE A 232 6.55 -30.24 -0.80
C ILE A 232 6.45 -31.32 -1.89
N ASN A 233 5.68 -31.09 -2.96
CA ASN A 233 5.52 -32.06 -4.04
C ASN A 233 6.75 -32.19 -4.97
N ILE A 234 7.74 -31.30 -4.84
CA ILE A 234 8.97 -31.33 -5.66
C ILE A 234 10.09 -32.11 -4.97
N VAL A 235 10.12 -32.09 -3.63
CA VAL A 235 11.09 -32.80 -2.78
C VAL A 235 10.74 -34.28 -2.74
#